data_AF-A0A1I5RHY7-F1
#
_entry.id   AF-A0A1I5RHY7-F1
#
_cell.length_a   1.000
_cell.length_b   1.000
_cell.length_c   1.000
_cell.angle_alpha   90.00
_cell.angle_beta   90.00
_cell.angle_gamma   90.00
#
_symmetry.space_group_name_H-M   'P 1'
#
loop_
_entity.id
_entity.type
_entity.pdbx_description
1 polymer ?
#
loop_
_entity_poly.entity_id
_entity_poly.type
_entity_poly.pdbx_seq_one_letter_code
_entity_poly.pdbx_strand_id
1 'polypeptide(L)'
;MASKLKFSKIIPIVWITLIFSIIYFIYTLGFMTPFYDFFYGGTESTYQYYKELQVVNKYMFNASIILVLGSIFCLITGISRKKRNWFWIATLGLVNVLAIIRIVVLLQTIPTFIDKYNGLDFGSLQPLEDPSLFMNMSIILPTIIVIFMMLIMFKNLLNTSKGAKES
;
A
#
# COMPACT_ATOMS: atom_id res chain seq x y z
N MET A 1 15.35 36.19 -12.94
CA MET A 1 14.23 35.67 -13.76
C MET A 1 13.78 34.34 -13.15
N ALA A 2 12.82 34.36 -12.22
CA ALA A 2 12.36 33.14 -11.56
C ALA A 2 11.52 32.33 -12.56
N SER A 3 12.06 31.21 -13.05
CA SER A 3 11.29 30.30 -13.89
C SER A 3 10.14 29.76 -13.05
N LYS A 4 8.91 30.19 -13.35
CA LYS A 4 7.70 29.58 -12.78
C LYS A 4 7.76 28.09 -13.10
N LEU A 5 8.08 27.27 -12.11
CA LEU A 5 7.92 25.82 -12.19
C LEU A 5 6.44 25.57 -12.46
N LYS A 6 6.07 25.37 -13.74
CA LYS A 6 4.73 24.91 -14.09
C LYS A 6 4.59 23.51 -13.52
N PHE A 7 4.17 23.30 -12.28
CA PHE A 7 4.05 21.95 -11.72
C PHE A 7 3.15 21.09 -12.65
N SER A 8 3.66 19.93 -13.05
CA SER A 8 2.87 18.96 -13.82
C SER A 8 1.70 18.53 -12.93
N LYS A 9 0.49 18.43 -13.48
CA LYS A 9 -0.67 17.84 -12.77
C LYS A 9 -0.40 16.40 -12.27
N ILE A 10 0.73 15.77 -12.60
CA ILE A 10 1.19 14.47 -12.08
C ILE A 10 1.81 14.59 -10.70
N ILE A 11 2.51 15.70 -10.41
CA ILE A 11 3.26 15.87 -9.16
C ILE A 11 2.35 15.76 -7.92
N PRO A 12 1.14 16.35 -7.89
CA PRO A 12 0.23 16.18 -6.76
C PRO A 12 -0.14 14.71 -6.49
N ILE A 13 -0.37 13.91 -7.55
CA ILE A 13 -0.79 12.51 -7.41
C ILE A 13 0.35 11.64 -6.86
N VAL A 14 1.59 11.90 -7.29
CA VAL A 14 2.77 11.20 -6.78
C VAL A 14 3.00 11.52 -5.29
N TRP A 15 2.82 12.79 -4.88
CA TRP A 15 2.89 13.17 -3.46
C TRP A 15 1.79 12.52 -2.63
N ILE A 16 0.56 12.49 -3.12
CA ILE A 16 -0.55 11.79 -2.45
C ILE A 16 -0.21 10.31 -2.28
N THR A 17 0.31 9.66 -3.33
CA THR A 17 0.70 8.24 -3.27
C THR A 17 1.81 8.00 -2.24
N LEU A 18 2.80 8.89 -2.15
CA LEU A 18 3.84 8.81 -1.13
C LEU A 18 3.24 8.94 0.29
N ILE A 19 2.38 9.94 0.52
CA ILE A 19 1.76 10.17 1.82
C ILE A 19 0.97 8.93 2.27
N PHE A 20 0.12 8.39 1.40
CA PHE A 20 -0.64 7.17 1.72
C PHE A 20 0.27 5.95 1.92
N SER A 21 1.38 5.84 1.18
CA SER A 21 2.36 4.77 1.39
C SER A 21 3.04 4.87 2.76
N ILE A 22 3.37 6.08 3.21
CA ILE A 22 3.94 6.32 4.55
C ILE A 22 2.91 6.01 5.64
N ILE A 23 1.66 6.45 5.47
CA ILE A 23 0.57 6.13 6.40
C ILE A 23 0.40 4.61 6.51
N TYR A 24 0.39 3.90 5.38
CA TYR A 24 0.28 2.45 5.36
C TYR A 24 1.48 1.78 6.03
N PHE A 25 2.70 2.27 5.80
CA PHE A 25 3.90 1.79 6.50
C PHE A 25 3.78 1.94 8.02
N ILE A 26 3.41 3.11 8.51
CA ILE A 26 3.21 3.35 9.95
C ILE A 26 2.12 2.44 10.50
N TYR A 27 1.01 2.30 9.76
CA TYR A 27 -0.07 1.39 10.12
C TYR A 27 0.40 -0.06 10.25
N THR A 28 1.25 -0.55 9.34
CA THR A 28 1.81 -1.93 9.43
C THR A 28 2.71 -2.15 10.65
N LEU A 29 3.31 -1.09 11.21
CA LEU A 29 4.07 -1.19 12.46
C LEU A 29 3.15 -1.40 13.67
N GLY A 30 1.97 -0.77 13.67
CA GLY A 30 0.99 -0.84 14.75
C GLY A 30 -0.08 -1.92 14.59
N PHE A 31 -0.10 -2.64 13.46
CA PHE A 31 -1.19 -3.57 13.11
C PHE A 31 -1.41 -4.69 14.12
N MET A 32 -0.33 -5.23 14.71
CA MET A 32 -0.43 -6.36 15.64
C MET A 32 -0.88 -5.97 17.04
N THR A 33 -0.82 -4.70 17.41
CA THR A 33 -1.07 -4.22 18.78
C THR A 33 -2.42 -4.66 19.34
N PRO A 34 -3.55 -4.55 18.62
CA PRO A 34 -4.86 -4.97 19.11
C PRO A 34 -4.99 -6.49 19.31
N PHE A 35 -4.05 -7.27 18.77
CA PHE A 35 -4.08 -8.73 18.80
C PHE A 35 -3.15 -9.33 19.86
N TYR A 36 -2.42 -8.51 20.64
CA TYR A 36 -1.51 -9.03 21.68
C TYR A 36 -2.23 -9.79 22.78
N ASP A 37 -3.50 -9.47 23.07
CA ASP A 37 -4.28 -10.23 24.05
C ASP A 37 -4.49 -11.69 23.62
N PHE A 38 -4.53 -11.96 22.31
CA PHE A 38 -4.61 -13.33 21.78
C PHE A 38 -3.34 -14.13 22.02
N PHE A 39 -2.22 -13.45 22.27
CA PHE A 39 -0.96 -14.09 22.65
C PHE A 39 -0.88 -14.34 24.16
N TYR A 40 -1.25 -13.36 24.99
CA TYR A 40 -1.03 -13.43 26.44
C TYR A 40 -2.17 -14.09 27.22
N GLY A 41 -3.42 -13.91 26.77
CA GLY A 41 -4.62 -14.41 27.44
C GLY A 41 -5.50 -15.28 26.53
N GLY A 42 -5.01 -15.59 25.33
CA GLY A 42 -5.71 -16.34 24.29
C GLY A 42 -6.01 -17.79 24.64
N THR A 43 -7.09 -18.32 24.08
CA THR A 43 -7.26 -19.78 23.88
C THR A 43 -6.31 -20.26 22.79
N GLU A 44 -6.11 -21.58 22.67
CA GLU A 44 -5.27 -22.17 21.61
C GLU A 44 -5.69 -21.69 20.20
N SER A 45 -7.00 -21.56 19.92
CA SER A 45 -7.49 -21.10 18.62
C SER A 45 -7.10 -19.64 18.33
N THR A 46 -7.25 -18.74 19.32
CA THR A 46 -6.86 -17.32 19.18
C THR A 46 -5.34 -17.16 19.08
N TYR A 47 -4.56 -18.00 19.78
CA TYR A 47 -3.11 -18.01 19.66
C TYR A 47 -2.62 -18.47 18.28
N GLN A 48 -3.26 -19.49 17.70
CA GLN A 48 -2.97 -19.91 16.32
C GLN A 48 -3.32 -18.81 15.31
N TYR A 49 -4.48 -18.16 15.49
CA TYR A 49 -4.87 -17.02 14.67
C TYR A 49 -3.86 -15.86 14.77
N TYR A 50 -3.38 -15.53 15.96
CA TYR A 50 -2.34 -14.53 16.18
C TYR A 50 -1.05 -14.85 15.40
N LYS A 51 -0.60 -16.11 15.43
CA LYS A 51 0.60 -16.54 14.68
C LYS A 51 0.42 -16.37 13.17
N GLU A 52 -0.74 -16.73 12.65
CA GLU A 52 -1.04 -16.52 11.22
C GLU A 52 -1.11 -15.03 10.86
N LEU A 53 -1.69 -14.20 11.74
CA LEU A 53 -1.69 -12.74 11.57
C LEU A 53 -0.29 -12.15 11.54
N GLN A 54 0.66 -12.66 12.34
CA GLN A 54 2.05 -12.21 12.28
C GLN A 54 2.68 -12.45 10.89
N VAL A 55 2.36 -13.58 10.26
CA VAL A 55 2.80 -13.88 8.90
C VAL A 55 2.20 -12.89 7.91
N VAL A 56 0.90 -12.59 8.02
CA VAL A 56 0.24 -11.58 7.19
C VAL A 56 0.86 -10.20 7.40
N ASN A 57 1.09 -9.80 8.65
CA ASN A 57 1.71 -8.51 8.96
C ASN A 57 3.10 -8.38 8.34
N LYS A 58 3.90 -9.45 8.36
CA LYS A 58 5.20 -9.48 7.66
C LYS A 58 5.05 -9.21 6.17
N TYR A 59 4.05 -9.79 5.51
CA TYR A 59 3.78 -9.52 4.09
C TYR A 59 3.29 -8.09 3.86
N MET A 60 2.41 -7.57 4.72
CA MET A 60 1.93 -6.19 4.66
C MET A 60 3.08 -5.19 4.84
N PHE A 61 3.95 -5.42 5.82
CA PHE A 61 5.14 -4.62 6.08
C PHE A 61 6.12 -4.64 4.90
N ASN A 62 6.37 -5.81 4.31
CA ASN A 62 7.22 -5.89 3.12
C ASN A 62 6.60 -5.15 1.93
N ALA A 63 5.28 -5.24 1.75
CA ALA A 63 4.58 -4.49 0.70
C ALA A 63 4.65 -2.98 0.95
N SER A 64 4.50 -2.53 2.21
CA SER A 64 4.56 -1.10 2.54
C SER A 64 5.95 -0.51 2.31
N ILE A 65 7.03 -1.26 2.59
CA ILE A 65 8.41 -0.86 2.22
C ILE A 65 8.54 -0.67 0.70
N ILE A 66 8.08 -1.64 -0.09
CA ILE A 66 8.15 -1.57 -1.55
C ILE A 66 7.38 -0.35 -2.06
N LEU A 67 6.23 -0.04 -1.46
CA LEU A 67 5.42 1.13 -1.83
C LEU A 67 6.10 2.46 -1.51
N VAL A 68 6.71 2.57 -0.32
CA VAL A 68 7.45 3.78 0.06
C VAL A 68 8.64 3.98 -0.88
N LEU A 69 9.45 2.93 -1.10
CA LEU A 69 10.60 3.00 -2.00
C LEU A 69 10.18 3.30 -3.44
N GLY A 70 9.11 2.66 -3.92
CA GLY A 70 8.56 2.88 -5.25
C GLY A 70 8.02 4.31 -5.42
N SER A 71 7.38 4.87 -4.39
CA SER A 71 6.87 6.24 -4.40
C SER A 71 8.00 7.28 -4.39
N ILE A 72 9.06 7.06 -3.60
CA ILE A 72 10.28 7.90 -3.61
C ILE A 72 10.94 7.85 -4.99
N PHE A 73 11.05 6.67 -5.59
CA PHE A 73 11.58 6.51 -6.94
C PHE A 73 10.72 7.25 -7.98
N CYS A 74 9.40 7.17 -7.86
CA CYS A 74 8.47 7.94 -8.71
C CYS A 74 8.63 9.45 -8.55
N LEU A 75 8.96 9.96 -7.36
CA LEU A 75 9.25 11.39 -7.15
C LEU A 75 10.52 11.81 -7.85
N ILE A 76 11.63 11.09 -7.64
CA ILE A 76 12.93 11.40 -8.25
C ILE A 76 12.81 11.45 -9.77
N THR A 77 12.11 10.46 -10.35
CA THR A 77 11.90 10.35 -11.79
C THR A 77 10.88 11.36 -12.33
N GLY A 78 9.83 11.67 -11.56
CA GLY A 78 8.80 12.66 -11.92
C GLY A 78 9.28 14.12 -11.88
N ILE A 79 10.28 14.43 -11.07
CA ILE A 79 10.88 15.77 -10.97
C ILE A 79 11.81 16.06 -12.17
N SER A 80 12.46 15.05 -12.73
CA SER A 80 13.40 15.20 -13.86
C SER A 80 12.70 15.33 -15.22
N ARG A 81 12.02 16.45 -15.44
CA ARG A 81 11.30 16.74 -16.72
C ARG A 81 12.16 16.73 -17.98
N LYS A 82 13.44 17.07 -17.86
CA LYS A 82 14.34 17.22 -19.02
C LYS A 82 14.80 15.89 -19.63
N LYS A 83 14.55 14.74 -18.98
CA LYS A 83 15.02 13.42 -19.44
C LYS A 83 13.93 12.34 -19.32
N ARG A 84 12.67 12.65 -19.68
CA ARG A 84 11.60 11.65 -19.72
C ARG A 84 11.83 10.67 -20.88
N ASN A 85 12.80 9.77 -20.70
CA ASN A 85 13.19 8.71 -21.62
C ASN A 85 12.25 7.49 -21.45
N TRP A 86 12.05 6.71 -22.50
CA TRP A 86 11.32 5.43 -22.48
C TRP A 86 11.81 4.49 -21.39
N PHE A 87 13.12 4.49 -21.11
CA PHE A 87 13.69 3.75 -19.98
C PHE A 87 13.00 4.10 -18.65
N TRP A 88 12.80 5.39 -18.35
CA TRP A 88 12.15 5.81 -17.10
C TRP A 88 10.67 5.43 -17.04
N ILE A 89 9.97 5.49 -18.18
CA ILE A 89 8.57 5.07 -18.28
C ILE A 89 8.47 3.55 -18.04
N ALA A 90 9.36 2.77 -18.63
CA ALA A 90 9.40 1.31 -18.44
C ALA A 90 9.71 0.94 -16.98
N THR A 91 10.71 1.56 -16.37
CA THR A 91 11.07 1.30 -14.97
C THR A 91 9.94 1.69 -14.01
N LEU A 92 9.32 2.85 -14.22
CA LEU A 92 8.17 3.29 -13.41
C LEU A 92 6.96 2.36 -13.59
N GLY A 93 6.70 1.91 -14.82
CA GLY A 93 5.67 0.91 -15.11
C GLY A 93 5.93 -0.40 -14.38
N LEU A 94 7.15 -0.93 -14.46
CA LEU A 94 7.54 -2.19 -13.82
C LEU A 94 7.39 -2.12 -12.29
N VAL A 95 7.89 -1.04 -11.65
CA VAL A 95 7.76 -0.83 -10.20
C VAL A 95 6.29 -0.76 -9.79
N ASN A 96 5.45 -0.06 -10.56
CA ASN A 96 4.02 0.00 -10.26
C ASN A 96 3.34 -1.36 -10.40
N VAL A 97 3.62 -2.11 -11.47
CA VAL A 97 3.03 -3.44 -11.68
C VAL A 97 3.44 -4.40 -10.57
N LEU A 98 4.72 -4.43 -10.20
CA LEU A 98 5.21 -5.28 -9.11
C LEU A 98 4.54 -4.94 -7.78
N ALA A 99 4.40 -3.66 -7.46
CA ALA A 99 3.73 -3.20 -6.25
C ALA A 99 2.23 -3.57 -6.25
N ILE A 100 1.54 -3.37 -7.37
CA ILE A 100 0.12 -3.73 -7.52
C ILE A 100 -0.08 -5.24 -7.33
N ILE A 101 0.74 -6.09 -7.95
CA ILE A 101 0.64 -7.55 -7.80
C ILE A 101 0.75 -7.95 -6.32
N ARG A 102 1.73 -7.40 -5.61
CA ARG A 102 1.93 -7.70 -4.17
C ARG A 102 0.74 -7.29 -3.33
N ILE A 103 0.15 -6.12 -3.62
CA ILE A 103 -1.02 -5.63 -2.89
C ILE A 103 -2.26 -6.46 -3.23
N VAL A 104 -2.48 -6.81 -4.49
CA VAL A 104 -3.64 -7.62 -4.90
C VAL A 104 -3.64 -8.97 -4.19
N VAL A 105 -2.46 -9.62 -4.08
CA VAL A 105 -2.33 -10.86 -3.31
C VAL A 105 -2.70 -10.66 -1.83
N LEU A 106 -2.24 -9.57 -1.21
CA LEU A 106 -2.62 -9.22 0.17
C LEU A 106 -4.13 -8.98 0.30
N LEU A 107 -4.73 -8.20 -0.61
CA LEU A 107 -6.16 -7.86 -0.60
C LEU A 107 -7.05 -9.10 -0.78
N GLN A 108 -6.58 -10.13 -1.48
CA GLN A 108 -7.30 -11.41 -1.60
C GLN A 108 -7.18 -12.28 -0.35
N THR A 109 -6.10 -12.12 0.43
CA THR A 109 -5.83 -12.94 1.61
C THR A 109 -6.57 -12.40 2.84
N ILE A 110 -6.61 -11.08 3.03
CA ILE A 110 -7.17 -10.44 4.22
C ILE A 110 -8.63 -10.83 4.52
N PRO A 111 -9.55 -10.93 3.53
CA PRO A 111 -10.93 -11.35 3.79
C PRO A 111 -11.02 -12.71 4.50
N THR A 112 -10.16 -13.66 4.13
CA THR A 112 -10.10 -14.98 4.80
C THR A 112 -9.74 -14.85 6.28
N PHE A 113 -8.89 -13.89 6.65
CA PHE A 113 -8.55 -13.61 8.05
C PHE A 113 -9.69 -12.91 8.79
N ILE A 114 -10.44 -12.04 8.12
CA ILE A 114 -11.66 -11.43 8.69
C ILE A 114 -12.70 -12.50 8.99
N ASP A 115 -12.96 -13.40 8.05
CA ASP A 115 -13.92 -14.49 8.23
C ASP A 115 -13.47 -15.42 9.36
N LYS A 116 -12.17 -15.74 9.42
CA LYS A 116 -11.61 -16.55 10.51
C LYS A 116 -11.75 -15.86 11.85
N TYR A 117 -11.47 -14.55 11.94
CA TYR A 117 -11.67 -13.75 13.15
C TYR A 117 -13.12 -13.79 13.63
N ASN A 118 -14.08 -13.59 12.72
CA ASN A 118 -15.50 -13.60 13.05
C ASN A 118 -16.00 -14.98 13.54
N GLY A 119 -15.29 -16.06 13.21
CA GLY A 119 -15.57 -17.41 13.67
C GLY A 119 -14.81 -17.85 14.93
N LEU A 120 -14.00 -16.97 15.53
CA LEU A 120 -13.28 -17.30 16.77
C LEU A 120 -14.21 -17.28 17.98
N ASP A 121 -14.06 -18.27 18.84
CA ASP A 121 -14.60 -18.23 20.19
C ASP A 121 -13.63 -17.45 21.10
N PHE A 122 -14.06 -16.26 21.51
CA PHE A 122 -13.29 -15.39 22.39
C PHE A 122 -13.43 -15.79 23.87
N GLY A 123 -14.36 -16.68 24.22
CA GLY A 123 -14.57 -17.12 25.61
C GLY A 123 -14.69 -15.94 26.58
N SER A 124 -13.75 -15.83 27.52
CA SER A 124 -13.67 -14.75 28.51
C SER A 124 -12.74 -13.59 28.13
N LEU A 125 -12.13 -13.60 26.94
CA LEU A 125 -11.37 -12.44 26.46
C LEU A 125 -12.32 -11.29 26.22
N GLN A 126 -12.20 -10.24 27.04
CA GLN A 126 -12.68 -8.93 26.68
C GLN A 126 -11.56 -8.23 25.91
N PRO A 127 -11.60 -8.17 24.57
CA PRO A 127 -10.60 -7.43 23.83
C PRO A 127 -10.61 -5.97 24.30
N LEU A 128 -9.43 -5.42 24.58
CA LEU A 128 -9.27 -4.02 25.01
C LEU A 128 -9.82 -3.03 23.97
N GLU A 129 -9.76 -3.40 22.69
CA GLU A 129 -10.32 -2.64 21.56
C GLU A 129 -10.86 -3.61 20.50
N ASP A 130 -11.92 -3.20 19.78
CA ASP A 130 -12.43 -3.97 18.64
C ASP A 130 -11.41 -3.94 17.48
N PRO A 131 -10.78 -5.08 17.13
CA PRO A 131 -9.80 -5.18 16.05
C PRO A 131 -10.41 -5.01 14.66
N SER A 132 -11.74 -4.99 14.52
CA SER A 132 -12.44 -4.89 13.24
C SER A 132 -12.00 -3.67 12.42
N LEU A 133 -11.76 -2.53 13.07
CA LEU A 133 -11.27 -1.32 12.42
C LEU A 133 -9.88 -1.53 11.84
N PHE A 134 -8.98 -2.18 12.57
CA PHE A 134 -7.66 -2.51 12.08
C PHE A 134 -7.76 -3.45 10.89
N MET A 135 -8.51 -4.55 10.98
CA MET A 135 -8.70 -5.47 9.85
C MET A 135 -9.28 -4.76 8.61
N ASN A 136 -10.26 -3.88 8.77
CA ASN A 136 -10.83 -3.13 7.65
C ASN A 136 -9.83 -2.14 7.02
N MET A 137 -9.02 -1.47 7.83
CA MET A 137 -7.98 -0.56 7.33
C MET A 137 -6.88 -1.30 6.55
N SER A 138 -6.64 -2.58 6.85
CA SER A 138 -5.72 -3.43 6.08
C SER A 138 -6.18 -3.68 4.65
N ILE A 139 -7.46 -3.46 4.34
CA ILE A 139 -8.04 -3.48 2.98
C ILE A 139 -8.07 -2.07 2.39
N ILE A 140 -8.62 -1.11 3.13
CA ILE A 140 -8.92 0.24 2.64
C ILE A 140 -7.64 0.98 2.21
N LEU A 141 -6.61 1.02 3.07
CA LEU A 141 -5.37 1.74 2.79
C LEU A 141 -4.65 1.22 1.53
N PRO A 142 -4.36 -0.09 1.39
CA PRO A 142 -3.74 -0.60 0.18
C PRO A 142 -4.60 -0.43 -1.07
N THR A 143 -5.93 -0.53 -0.95
CA THR A 143 -6.85 -0.28 -2.08
C THR A 143 -6.73 1.14 -2.60
N ILE A 144 -6.72 2.14 -1.71
CA ILE A 144 -6.53 3.55 -2.07
C ILE A 144 -5.19 3.75 -2.79
N ILE A 145 -4.11 3.14 -2.26
CA ILE A 145 -2.78 3.23 -2.87
C ILE A 145 -2.77 2.65 -4.28
N VAL A 146 -3.35 1.46 -4.49
CA VAL A 146 -3.44 0.82 -5.82
C VAL A 146 -4.20 1.70 -6.81
N ILE A 147 -5.33 2.30 -6.39
CA ILE A 147 -6.09 3.22 -7.24
C ILE A 147 -5.21 4.40 -7.68
N PHE A 148 -4.49 5.03 -6.76
CA PHE A 148 -3.60 6.15 -7.12
C PHE A 148 -2.42 5.71 -8.01
N MET A 149 -1.84 4.54 -7.79
CA MET A 149 -0.79 3.98 -8.64
C MET A 149 -1.30 3.71 -10.07
N MET A 150 -2.51 3.16 -10.22
CA MET A 150 -3.14 2.97 -11.52
C MET A 150 -3.40 4.32 -12.23
N LEU A 151 -3.87 5.34 -11.50
CA LEU A 151 -4.06 6.68 -12.05
C LEU A 151 -2.75 7.32 -12.53
N ILE A 152 -1.65 7.14 -11.78
CA ILE A 152 -0.31 7.59 -12.19
C ILE A 152 0.12 6.88 -13.47
N MET A 153 -0.04 5.56 -13.52
CA MET A 153 0.33 4.74 -14.69
C MET A 153 -0.45 5.15 -15.94
N PHE A 154 -1.77 5.26 -15.84
CA PHE A 154 -2.64 5.66 -16.94
C PHE A 154 -2.31 7.05 -17.47
N LYS A 155 -2.11 8.02 -16.56
CA LYS A 155 -1.74 9.39 -16.92
C LYS A 155 -0.36 9.47 -17.56
N ASN A 156 0.58 8.63 -17.12
CA ASN A 156 1.89 8.55 -17.73
C ASN A 156 1.83 8.03 -19.16
N LEU A 157 1.05 6.96 -19.42
CA LEU A 157 0.83 6.39 -20.76
C LEU A 157 0.17 7.39 -21.72
N LEU A 158 -0.90 8.09 -21.28
CA LEU A 158 -1.58 9.09 -22.11
C LEU A 158 -0.64 10.21 -22.56
N ASN A 159 0.19 10.72 -21.64
CA ASN A 159 1.13 11.80 -21.99
C ASN A 159 2.23 11.34 -22.95
N THR A 160 2.60 10.07 -22.95
CA THR A 160 3.56 9.50 -23.91
C THR A 160 2.95 9.37 -25.30
N SER A 161 1.68 8.94 -25.39
CA SER A 161 0.97 8.84 -26.68
C SER A 161 0.75 10.18 -27.38
N LYS A 162 0.58 11.27 -26.62
CA LYS A 162 0.44 12.62 -27.18
C LYS A 162 1.77 13.17 -27.70
N GLY A 163 2.86 12.98 -26.94
CA GLY A 163 4.19 13.41 -27.37
C GLY A 163 4.66 12.71 -28.66
N ALA A 164 4.26 11.45 -28.86
CA ALA A 164 4.57 10.70 -30.09
C ALA A 164 3.75 11.12 -31.32
N LYS A 165 2.66 11.88 -31.15
CA LYS A 165 1.88 12.44 -32.27
C LYS A 165 2.33 13.84 -32.69
N GLU A 166 3.10 14.50 -31.84
CA GLU A 166 3.63 15.86 -32.06
C GLU A 166 5.08 15.86 -32.57
N SER A 167 5.73 14.70 -32.62
CA SER A 167 7.09 14.46 -33.15
C SER A 167 7.04 13.81 -34.53
#